data_AF-A0A348VB25-F1
#
_entry.id   AF-A0A348VB25-F1
#
_cell.length_a   1.000
_cell.length_b   1.000
_cell.length_c   1.000
_cell.angle_alpha   90.00
_cell.angle_beta   90.00
_cell.angle_gamma   90.00
#
_symmetry.space_group_name_H-M   'P 1'
#
loop_
_entity.id
_entity.type
_entity.pdbx_description
1 polymer ?
#
loop_
_entity_poly.entity_id
_entity_poly.type
_entity_poly.pdbx_seq_one_letter_code
_entity_poly.pdbx_strand_id
1 'polypeptide(L)' 'TIDKDLNYYVANANETERQVLFEDITPFLQSAYTADPDIFVALYADESVPYREIVRILDIANQHKFKMVLMTRPN' A
#
# COMPACT_ATOMS: atom_id res chain seq x y z
N THR A 1 2.04 3.84 2.51
CA THR A 1 2.14 5.25 2.14
C THR A 1 2.92 5.39 0.85
N ILE A 2 2.49 6.26 -0.06
CA ILE A 2 3.22 6.65 -1.28
C ILE A 2 3.49 8.15 -1.18
N ASP A 3 4.75 8.53 -1.33
CA ASP A 3 5.14 9.94 -1.37
C ASP A 3 5.24 10.47 -2.82
N LYS A 4 5.33 11.79 -2.97
CA LYS A 4 5.49 12.50 -4.26
C LYS A 4 6.69 12.01 -5.09
N ASP A 5 7.75 11.53 -4.44
CA ASP A 5 8.96 11.00 -5.07
C ASP A 5 8.81 9.50 -5.43
N LEU A 6 7.59 8.96 -5.38
CA LEU A 6 7.24 7.56 -5.66
C LEU A 6 7.92 6.57 -4.71
N ASN A 7 8.27 7.01 -3.50
CA ASN A 7 8.75 6.10 -2.47
C ASN A 7 7.57 5.40 -1.82
N TYR A 8 7.67 4.09 -1.73
CA TYR A 8 6.65 3.23 -1.14
C TYR A 8 7.06 2.88 0.27
N TYR A 9 6.15 3.10 1.22
CA TYR A 9 6.34 2.76 2.61
C TYR A 9 5.25 1.79 3.05
N VAL A 10 5.65 0.70 3.69
CA VAL A 10 4.74 -0.29 4.27
C VAL A 10 5.00 -0.40 5.77
N ALA A 11 3.93 -0.58 6.53
CA ALA A 11 3.98 -0.72 7.98
C ALA A 11 2.97 -1.78 8.39
N ASN A 12 3.36 -2.65 9.31
CA ASN A 12 2.38 -3.48 10.01
C ASN A 12 1.78 -2.66 11.15
N ALA A 13 0.61 -3.07 11.65
CA ALA A 13 -0.19 -2.31 12.64
C ALA A 13 0.59 -1.82 13.88
N ASN A 14 1.72 -2.47 14.22
CA ASN A 14 2.57 -2.13 15.36
C ASN A 14 4.01 -1.74 14.98
N GLU A 15 4.33 -1.59 13.69
CA GLU A 15 5.68 -1.31 13.22
C GLU A 15 5.79 0.06 12.55
N THR A 16 6.99 0.64 12.58
CA THR A 16 7.29 1.88 11.85
C THR A 16 7.21 1.65 10.34
N GLU A 17 6.75 2.65 9.60
CA GLU A 17 6.76 2.63 8.13
C GLU A 17 8.19 2.39 7.63
N ARG A 18 8.37 1.37 6.79
CA ARG A 18 9.65 1.07 6.14
C ARG A 18 9.52 1.30 4.65
N GLN A 19 10.52 1.97 4.10
CA GLN A 19 10.62 2.13 2.67
C GLN A 19 10.90 0.78 2.01
N VAL A 20 10.12 0.45 0.99
CA VAL A 20 10.23 -0.76 0.17
C VAL A 20 10.17 -0.37 -1.29
N LEU A 21 10.63 -1.27 -2.17
CA LEU A 21 10.43 -1.10 -3.60
C LEU A 21 9.01 -1.50 -3.99
N PHE A 22 8.53 -0.96 -5.11
CA PHE A 22 7.20 -1.29 -5.65
C PHE A 22 6.99 -2.80 -5.83
N GLU A 23 8.02 -3.49 -6.32
CA GLU A 23 8.01 -4.94 -6.54
C GLU A 23 7.87 -5.74 -5.23
N ASP A 24 8.36 -5.20 -4.12
CA ASP A 24 8.33 -5.83 -2.80
C ASP A 24 6.99 -5.63 -2.06
N ILE A 25 6.16 -4.66 -2.49
CA ILE A 25 4.85 -4.42 -1.88
C ILE A 25 3.96 -5.65 -2.01
N THR A 26 3.91 -6.25 -3.21
CA THR A 26 3.06 -7.41 -3.48
C THR A 26 3.37 -8.61 -2.58
N PRO A 27 4.62 -9.12 -2.51
CA PRO A 27 4.96 -10.22 -1.62
C PRO A 27 4.81 -9.84 -0.14
N PHE A 28 5.05 -8.58 0.23
CA PHE A 28 4.82 -8.10 1.60
C PHE A 28 3.33 -8.18 1.99
N LEU A 29 2.44 -7.67 1.15
CA LEU A 29 1.00 -7.71 1.36
C LEU A 29 0.48 -9.15 1.36
N GLN A 30 0.97 -10.02 0.45
CA GLN A 30 0.63 -11.44 0.46
C GLN A 30 1.02 -12.13 1.76
N SER A 31 2.22 -11.84 2.27
CA SER A 31 2.70 -12.40 3.55
C SER A 31 1.83 -11.95 4.72
N ALA A 32 1.52 -10.64 4.78
CA ALA A 32 0.63 -10.08 5.80
C ALA A 32 -0.78 -10.67 5.74
N TYR A 33 -1.33 -10.85 4.54
CA TYR A 33 -2.65 -11.45 4.32
C TYR A 33 -2.68 -12.96 4.64
N THR A 34 -1.57 -13.66 4.41
CA THR A 34 -1.43 -15.08 4.78
C THR A 34 -1.39 -15.24 6.29
N ALA A 35 -0.80 -14.28 7.01
CA ALA A 35 -0.80 -14.26 8.46
C ALA A 35 -2.17 -13.89 9.04
N ASP A 36 -2.86 -12.90 8.46
CA ASP A 36 -4.19 -12.46 8.87
C ASP A 36 -5.08 -12.12 7.65
N PRO A 37 -6.03 -12.99 7.27
CA PRO A 37 -6.89 -12.78 6.10
C PRO A 37 -7.95 -11.68 6.28
N ASP A 38 -8.11 -11.14 7.50
CA ASP A 38 -8.99 -10.02 7.80
C ASP A 38 -8.25 -8.67 7.91
N ILE A 39 -6.95 -8.65 7.57
CA ILE A 39 -6.16 -7.43 7.56
C ILE A 39 -6.69 -6.40 6.53
N PHE A 40 -6.77 -5.15 6.96
CA PHE A 40 -7.06 -4.01 6.10
C PHE A 40 -5.78 -3.23 5.82
N VAL A 41 -5.51 -2.99 4.54
CA VAL A 41 -4.33 -2.23 4.11
C VAL A 41 -4.75 -0.80 3.85
N ALA A 42 -4.28 0.13 4.68
CA ALA A 42 -4.49 1.56 4.46
C ALA A 42 -3.44 2.09 3.47
N LEU A 43 -3.90 2.46 2.27
CA LEU A 43 -3.07 3.09 1.27
C LEU A 43 -3.17 4.62 1.43
N TYR A 44 -2.16 5.21 2.05
CA TYR A 44 -1.99 6.66 2.07
C TYR A 44 -1.29 7.12 0.80
N ALA A 45 -1.90 8.03 0.06
CA ALA A 45 -1.28 8.68 -1.10
C ALA A 45 -1.29 10.20 -0.91
N ASP A 46 -0.17 10.83 -1.27
CA ASP A 46 -0.06 12.28 -1.41
C ASP A 46 -0.82 12.76 -2.65
N GLU A 47 -1.41 13.96 -2.62
CA GLU A 47 -2.14 14.54 -3.77
C GLU A 47 -1.26 14.74 -5.00
N SER A 48 0.06 14.86 -4.79
CA SER A 48 1.05 14.98 -5.86
C SER A 48 1.27 13.67 -6.61
N VAL A 49 0.87 12.53 -6.04
CA VAL A 49 1.07 11.21 -6.66
C VAL A 49 0.13 11.04 -7.85
N PRO A 50 0.64 10.69 -9.03
CA PRO A 50 -0.20 10.43 -10.19
C PRO A 50 -1.22 9.32 -9.94
N TYR A 51 -2.49 9.57 -10.27
CA TYR A 51 -3.58 8.59 -10.09
C TYR A 51 -3.28 7.21 -10.72
N ARG A 52 -2.51 7.18 -11.82
CA ARG A 52 -2.07 5.94 -12.49
C ARG A 52 -1.33 4.98 -11.55
N GLU A 53 -0.54 5.51 -10.61
CA GLU A 53 0.24 4.68 -9.67
C GLU A 53 -0.67 4.09 -8.60
N ILE A 54 -1.62 4.90 -8.11
CA ILE A 54 -2.65 4.47 -7.16
C ILE A 54 -3.49 3.35 -7.78
N VAL A 55 -3.96 3.53 -9.01
CA VAL A 55 -4.73 2.51 -9.74
C VAL A 55 -3.91 1.24 -9.95
N ARG A 56 -2.62 1.34 -10.27
CA ARG A 56 -1.75 0.17 -10.44
C ARG A 56 -1.65 -0.67 -9.16
N ILE A 57 -1.56 -0.03 -8.00
CA ILE A 57 -1.55 -0.71 -6.69
C ILE A 57 -2.92 -1.32 -6.39
N LEU A 58 -4.00 -0.56 -6.64
CA LEU A 58 -5.36 -1.06 -6.47
C LEU A 58 -5.65 -2.28 -7.36
N ASP A 59 -5.14 -2.30 -8.59
CA ASP A 59 -5.31 -3.43 -9.50
C ASP A 59 -4.62 -4.69 -8.95
N ILE A 60 -3.35 -4.59 -8.54
CA ILE A 60 -2.59 -5.69 -7.92
C ILE A 60 -3.33 -6.21 -6.69
N ALA A 61 -3.81 -5.31 -5.83
CA ALA A 61 -4.55 -5.71 -4.66
C ALA A 61 -5.88 -6.38 -4.99
N ASN A 62 -6.60 -5.89 -5.99
CA ASN A 62 -7.85 -6.49 -6.43
C ASN A 62 -7.63 -7.89 -7.02
N GLN A 63 -6.57 -8.08 -7.80
CA GLN A 63 -6.15 -9.40 -8.33
C GLN A 63 -5.90 -10.40 -7.19
N HIS A 64 -5.29 -9.94 -6.09
CA HIS A 64 -5.02 -10.75 -4.90
C HIS A 64 -6.13 -10.71 -3.83
N LYS A 65 -7.25 -10.03 -4.11
CA LYS A 65 -8.40 -9.85 -3.21
C LYS A 65 -8.04 -9.23 -1.85
N PHE A 66 -7.03 -8.37 -1.81
CA PHE A 66 -6.69 -7.63 -0.60
C PHE A 66 -7.74 -6.59 -0.27
N LYS A 67 -8.11 -6.50 1.01
CA LYS A 67 -8.97 -5.44 1.52
C LYS A 67 -8.13 -4.17 1.68
N MET A 68 -8.17 -3.28 0.68
CA MET A 68 -7.45 -2.00 0.73
C MET A 68 -8.40 -0.82 0.91
N VAL A 69 -7.97 0.16 1.69
CA VAL A 69 -8.67 1.42 1.92
C VAL A 69 -7.76 2.56 1.48
N LEU A 70 -8.18 3.32 0.47
CA LEU A 70 -7.48 4.52 0.05
C LEU A 70 -7.77 5.65 1.05
N MET A 71 -6.72 6.28 1.55
CA MET A 71 -6.80 7.47 2.39
C MET A 71 -5.96 8.57 1.77
N THR A 72 -6.55 9.74 1.57
CA THR A 72 -5.82 10.94 1.17
C THR A 72 -5.22 11.57 2.42
N ARG A 73 -3.91 11.78 2.45
CA ARG A 73 -3.28 12.55 3.51
C ARG A 73 -3.25 14.02 3.03
N PRO A 74 -4.00 14.94 3.68
CA PRO A 74 -3.81 16.36 3.41
C PRO A 74 -2.42 16.75 3.92
N ASN A 75 -1.59 17.34 3.06
CA ASN A 75 -0.38 18.04 3.50
C ASN A 75 -0.74 19.40 4.11
#